data_AF-F1YKW1-F1
#
_entry.id   AF-F1YKW1-F1
#
_cell.length_a   1.000
_cell.length_b   1.000
_cell.length_c   1.000
_cell.angle_alpha   90.00
_cell.angle_beta   90.00
_cell.angle_gamma   90.00
#
_symmetry.space_group_name_H-M   'P 1'
#
loop_
_entity.id
_entity.type
_entity.pdbx_description
1 polymer ?
#
loop_
_entity_poly.entity_id
_entity_poly.type
_entity_poly.pdbx_seq_one_letter_code
_entity_poly.pdbx_strand_id
1 'polypeptide(L)'
;MGAVAATAVVGTVAACGAPDSGIAPSLAPHPSSVEASTARIDAAACEATPPSGRIVRSGYGLSYSTGTMTIAVKPDGGAPTCVEFAKSGRADPAVPPDTLLFTFAGDRGEGAQLEFLAVDLAGGTLPWPAGAVARPPGAPITTTVGVSLDGVYFASPSCTLALTTVTDQRAAGRFSCPSAVAQTEDPLNPDDDIAHDDPATAATPPKTAALSGLFVVGR
;
A
#
# COMPACT_ATOMS: atom_id res chain seq x y z
N MET A 1 -7.67 23.59 -86.63
CA MET A 1 -7.92 25.05 -86.57
C MET A 1 -8.86 25.31 -85.40
N GLY A 2 -8.54 26.29 -84.53
CA GLY A 2 -9.33 26.72 -83.37
C GLY A 2 -8.82 26.10 -82.05
N ALA A 3 -7.96 26.72 -81.24
CA ALA A 3 -8.02 27.99 -80.50
C ALA A 3 -8.82 27.92 -79.17
N VAL A 4 -8.06 27.63 -78.11
CA VAL A 4 -8.04 28.17 -76.73
C VAL A 4 -9.22 29.01 -76.22
N ALA A 5 -9.73 28.68 -75.03
CA ALA A 5 -10.05 29.68 -74.00
C ALA A 5 -9.91 29.08 -72.60
N ALA A 6 -9.02 29.69 -71.82
CA ALA A 6 -8.69 29.37 -70.44
C ALA A 6 -9.67 30.06 -69.47
N THR A 7 -9.88 29.47 -68.30
CA THR A 7 -10.29 30.24 -67.11
C THR A 7 -9.51 29.69 -65.92
N ALA A 8 -8.61 30.53 -65.41
CA ALA A 8 -7.83 30.29 -64.21
C ALA A 8 -8.69 30.59 -62.98
N VAL A 9 -8.67 29.70 -61.99
CA VAL A 9 -8.98 30.04 -60.61
C VAL A 9 -7.76 29.66 -59.78
N VAL A 10 -7.10 30.69 -59.24
CA VAL A 10 -6.03 30.58 -58.25
C VAL A 10 -6.70 30.25 -56.91
N GLY A 11 -6.41 29.06 -56.39
CA GLY A 11 -6.76 28.67 -55.03
C GLY A 11 -5.52 28.04 -54.39
N THR A 12 -4.85 28.82 -53.54
CA THR A 12 -3.72 28.39 -52.72
C THR A 12 -4.16 27.29 -51.76
N VAL A 13 -3.77 26.04 -52.00
CA VAL A 13 -3.87 24.98 -50.99
C VAL A 13 -2.64 25.11 -50.09
N ALA A 14 -2.82 25.74 -48.94
CA ALA A 14 -1.85 25.74 -47.87
C ALA A 14 -1.66 24.28 -47.40
N ALA A 15 -0.43 23.81 -47.48
CA ALA A 15 0.01 22.59 -46.81
C ALA A 15 -0.02 22.84 -45.30
N CYS A 16 -0.97 22.22 -44.60
CA CYS A 16 -0.93 22.04 -43.16
C CYS A 16 -0.73 20.56 -42.88
N GLY A 17 0.53 20.16 -42.73
CA GLY A 17 0.85 19.10 -41.78
C GLY A 17 0.64 19.65 -40.38
N ALA A 18 -0.16 18.96 -39.57
CA ALA A 18 -0.17 19.09 -38.13
C ALA A 18 -0.63 17.76 -37.50
N PRO A 19 -0.12 17.42 -36.31
CA PRO A 19 0.06 16.06 -35.83
C PRO A 19 -1.14 15.54 -35.03
N ASP A 20 -1.08 14.23 -34.78
CA ASP A 20 -1.92 13.44 -33.89
C ASP A 20 -2.60 14.22 -32.77
N SER A 21 -3.92 14.36 -32.88
CA SER A 21 -4.77 14.67 -31.73
C SER A 21 -5.01 13.37 -30.95
N GLY A 22 -3.94 12.90 -30.31
CA GLY A 22 -4.03 11.94 -29.22
C GLY A 22 -4.80 12.59 -28.07
N ILE A 23 -6.04 12.20 -27.89
CA ILE A 23 -6.75 12.44 -26.63
C ILE A 23 -6.06 11.55 -25.59
N ALA A 24 -5.04 12.09 -24.93
CA ALA A 24 -4.52 11.49 -23.72
C ALA A 24 -5.66 11.41 -22.71
N PRO A 25 -5.96 10.24 -22.11
CA PRO A 25 -6.92 10.18 -21.03
C PRO A 25 -6.38 11.05 -19.89
N SER A 26 -7.13 12.09 -19.55
CA SER A 26 -6.90 12.90 -18.36
C SER A 26 -6.93 11.97 -17.15
N LEU A 27 -5.76 11.64 -16.62
CA LEU A 27 -5.62 10.98 -15.32
C LEU A 27 -6.38 11.85 -14.31
N ALA A 28 -7.37 11.25 -13.66
CA ALA A 28 -8.12 11.90 -12.60
C ALA A 28 -7.12 12.47 -11.56
N PRO A 29 -7.39 13.64 -10.95
CA PRO A 29 -6.55 14.16 -9.88
C PRO A 29 -6.42 13.10 -8.78
N HIS A 30 -5.19 12.72 -8.44
CA HIS A 30 -4.93 11.92 -7.25
C HIS A 30 -5.51 12.64 -6.02
N PRO A 31 -6.24 11.95 -5.14
CA PRO A 31 -6.77 12.59 -3.93
C PRO A 31 -5.62 13.18 -3.12
N SER A 32 -5.84 14.41 -2.64
CA SER A 32 -4.87 15.25 -1.92
C SER A 32 -4.07 14.47 -0.89
N SER A 33 -2.75 14.60 -1.00
CA SER A 33 -1.76 14.10 -0.07
C SER A 33 -2.06 14.56 1.35
N VAL A 34 -2.41 13.63 2.23
CA VAL A 34 -1.95 13.76 3.61
C VAL A 34 -0.42 13.95 3.52
N GLU A 35 0.12 14.95 4.21
CA GLU A 35 1.55 15.23 4.18
C GLU A 35 2.29 13.96 4.61
N ALA A 36 3.02 13.36 3.67
CA ALA A 36 3.82 12.18 3.94
C ALA A 36 4.90 12.55 4.97
N SER A 37 5.27 11.60 5.82
CA SER A 37 6.24 11.85 6.90
C SER A 37 7.00 10.56 7.16
N THR A 38 8.34 10.60 7.19
CA THR A 38 9.15 9.57 7.85
C THR A 38 9.79 10.12 9.11
N ALA A 39 8.97 10.60 10.04
CA ALA A 39 9.48 11.04 11.33
C ALA A 39 10.06 9.86 12.10
N ARG A 40 11.35 9.95 12.48
CA ARG A 40 11.89 9.11 13.55
C ARG A 40 11.30 9.60 14.87
N ILE A 41 10.65 8.71 15.60
CA ILE A 41 9.92 9.04 16.82
C ILE A 41 10.44 8.22 18.01
N ASP A 42 9.95 8.54 19.21
CA ASP A 42 10.31 7.82 20.43
C ASP A 42 9.96 6.33 20.32
N ALA A 43 10.85 5.46 20.80
CA ALA A 43 10.63 4.02 20.76
C ALA A 43 9.34 3.57 21.48
N ALA A 44 8.94 4.27 22.54
CA ALA A 44 7.71 3.99 23.28
C ALA A 44 6.45 4.23 22.42
N ALA A 45 6.52 5.08 21.39
CA ALA A 45 5.38 5.31 20.50
C ALA A 45 5.08 4.07 19.63
N CYS A 46 6.09 3.29 19.25
CA CYS A 46 5.90 2.00 18.58
C CYS A 46 5.34 0.92 19.51
N GLU A 47 5.43 1.09 20.83
CA GLU A 47 4.92 0.17 21.86
C GLU A 47 3.59 0.64 22.46
N ALA A 48 3.04 1.75 21.98
CA ALA A 48 1.79 2.29 22.49
C ALA A 48 0.60 1.35 22.24
N THR A 49 -0.42 1.48 23.08
CA THR A 49 -1.68 0.77 22.90
C THR A 49 -2.58 1.57 21.94
N PRO A 50 -2.99 0.99 20.80
CA PRO A 50 -3.88 1.68 19.88
C PRO A 50 -5.28 1.88 20.50
N PRO A 51 -6.04 2.91 20.05
CA PRO A 51 -7.42 3.10 20.49
C PRO A 51 -8.26 1.84 20.28
N SER A 52 -9.12 1.53 21.25
CA SER A 52 -10.02 0.38 21.20
C SER A 52 -11.47 0.79 21.01
N GLY A 53 -12.28 -0.13 20.50
CA GLY A 53 -13.69 0.14 20.21
C GLY A 53 -14.37 -1.05 19.55
N ARG A 54 -15.50 -0.77 18.89
CA ARG A 54 -16.25 -1.80 18.17
C ARG A 54 -15.42 -2.36 17.00
N ILE A 55 -15.60 -3.65 16.72
CA ILE A 55 -15.05 -4.35 15.54
C ILE A 55 -16.22 -4.85 14.67
N VAL A 56 -16.38 -4.25 13.50
CA VAL A 56 -17.31 -4.64 12.44
C VAL A 56 -16.66 -5.70 11.57
N ARG A 57 -17.40 -6.78 11.31
CA ARG A 57 -16.90 -8.01 10.68
C ARG A 57 -17.35 -8.19 9.23
N SER A 58 -17.67 -7.09 8.53
CA SER A 58 -18.09 -7.17 7.13
C SER A 58 -16.90 -7.28 6.17
N GLY A 59 -15.78 -6.60 6.45
CA GLY A 59 -14.72 -6.41 5.45
C GLY A 59 -15.10 -5.48 4.29
N TYR A 60 -16.36 -5.07 4.18
CA TYR A 60 -16.89 -4.20 3.14
C TYR A 60 -17.42 -2.88 3.72
N GLY A 61 -17.47 -1.84 2.88
CA GLY A 61 -17.95 -0.50 3.26
C GLY A 61 -16.99 0.26 4.17
N LEU A 62 -15.70 -0.10 4.13
CA LEU A 62 -14.63 0.55 4.89
C LEU A 62 -14.08 1.72 4.07
N SER A 63 -13.77 2.84 4.72
CA SER A 63 -13.17 4.00 4.03
C SER A 63 -12.35 4.81 5.02
N TYR A 64 -11.03 4.85 4.82
CA TYR A 64 -10.08 5.52 5.68
C TYR A 64 -9.10 6.38 4.85
N SER A 65 -9.28 7.70 4.89
CA SER A 65 -8.47 8.65 4.12
C SER A 65 -7.28 9.22 4.89
N THR A 66 -7.32 9.14 6.22
CA THR A 66 -6.30 9.69 7.12
C THR A 66 -5.78 8.64 8.09
N GLY A 67 -4.68 8.96 8.78
CA GLY A 67 -4.12 8.11 9.82
C GLY A 67 -2.62 7.95 9.72
N THR A 68 -2.09 7.09 10.58
CA THR A 68 -0.67 6.78 10.63
C THR A 68 -0.42 5.30 10.90
N MET A 69 0.79 4.87 10.55
CA MET A 69 1.38 3.61 10.98
C MET A 69 2.71 3.94 11.64
N THR A 70 2.88 3.53 12.90
CA THR A 70 4.20 3.54 13.54
C THR A 70 4.79 2.15 13.47
N ILE A 71 6.05 2.04 13.08
CA ILE A 71 6.75 0.78 12.91
C ILE A 71 8.16 0.86 13.49
N ALA A 72 8.47 -0.09 14.37
CA ALA A 72 9.80 -0.38 14.85
C ALA A 72 10.42 -1.42 13.93
N VAL A 73 11.50 -1.03 13.27
CA VAL A 73 12.36 -1.91 12.47
C VAL A 73 13.58 -2.24 13.30
N LYS A 74 13.77 -3.52 13.64
CA LYS A 74 14.93 -4.01 14.37
C LYS A 74 15.73 -4.97 13.48
N PRO A 75 16.76 -4.47 12.77
CA PRO A 75 17.66 -5.33 12.02
C PRO A 75 18.35 -6.34 12.95
N ASP A 76 18.70 -7.51 12.42
CA ASP A 76 19.45 -8.51 13.19
C ASP A 76 20.81 -7.94 13.64
N GLY A 77 21.08 -8.02 14.95
CA GLY A 77 22.27 -7.42 15.57
C GLY A 77 22.25 -5.89 15.67
N GLY A 78 21.18 -5.22 15.22
CA GLY A 78 21.02 -3.77 15.24
C GLY A 78 20.12 -3.25 16.36
N ALA A 79 20.13 -1.92 16.54
CA ALA A 79 19.19 -1.23 17.40
C ALA A 79 17.84 -1.02 16.68
N PRO A 80 16.71 -1.09 17.39
CA PRO A 80 15.42 -0.79 16.80
C PRO A 80 15.33 0.70 16.44
N THR A 81 14.76 1.00 15.28
CA THR A 81 14.39 2.35 14.86
C THR A 81 12.88 2.43 14.74
N CYS A 82 12.26 3.38 15.44
CA CYS A 82 10.82 3.63 15.38
C CYS A 82 10.54 4.80 14.44
N VAL A 83 9.71 4.58 13.43
CA VAL A 83 9.29 5.58 12.46
C VAL A 83 7.78 5.65 12.37
N GLU A 84 7.26 6.81 11.99
CA GLU A 84 5.87 7.02 11.63
C GLU A 84 5.74 7.26 10.13
N PHE A 85 4.70 6.68 9.52
CA PHE A 85 4.27 6.95 8.16
C PHE A 85 2.82 7.43 8.14
N ALA A 86 2.49 8.34 7.23
CA ALA A 86 1.13 8.84 7.06
C ALA A 86 0.31 7.94 6.14
N LYS A 87 -1.00 7.79 6.39
CA LYS A 87 -1.91 7.04 5.52
C LYS A 87 -1.84 7.58 4.10
N SER A 88 -1.65 6.68 3.14
CA SER A 88 -1.56 6.98 1.71
C SER A 88 -2.45 6.02 0.90
N GLY A 89 -2.50 6.19 -0.43
CA GLY A 89 -3.23 5.29 -1.31
C GLY A 89 -4.76 5.38 -1.17
N ARG A 90 -5.47 4.32 -1.55
CA ARG A 90 -6.94 4.32 -1.59
C ARG A 90 -7.54 4.42 -0.19
N ALA A 91 -8.65 5.16 -0.09
CA ALA A 91 -9.41 5.24 1.16
C ALA A 91 -10.14 3.91 1.45
N ASP A 92 -10.72 3.31 0.42
CA ASP A 92 -11.25 1.95 0.50
C ASP A 92 -10.08 0.94 0.48
N PRO A 93 -9.84 0.20 1.57
CA PRO A 93 -8.75 -0.76 1.64
C PRO A 93 -9.03 -2.06 0.88
N ALA A 94 -10.25 -2.28 0.38
CA ALA A 94 -10.58 -3.52 -0.31
C ALA A 94 -9.84 -3.65 -1.65
N VAL A 95 -9.06 -4.72 -1.77
CA VAL A 95 -8.33 -5.10 -2.98
C VAL A 95 -8.83 -6.48 -3.43
N PRO A 96 -9.38 -6.60 -4.66
CA PRO A 96 -9.84 -7.88 -5.18
C PRO A 96 -8.72 -8.93 -5.28
N PRO A 97 -9.00 -10.22 -5.01
CA PRO A 97 -10.33 -10.75 -4.74
C PRO A 97 -10.84 -10.53 -3.30
N ASP A 98 -10.00 -10.63 -2.26
CA ASP A 98 -10.46 -10.69 -0.86
C ASP A 98 -9.45 -10.16 0.18
N THR A 99 -8.64 -9.15 -0.14
CA THR A 99 -7.68 -8.56 0.81
C THR A 99 -8.04 -7.14 1.23
N LEU A 100 -7.59 -6.76 2.41
CA LEU A 100 -7.62 -5.40 2.92
C LEU A 100 -6.19 -4.89 2.98
N LEU A 101 -5.86 -3.95 2.11
CA LEU A 101 -4.54 -3.34 1.98
C LEU A 101 -4.55 -1.91 2.53
N PHE A 102 -3.66 -1.66 3.47
CA PHE A 102 -3.40 -0.34 4.04
C PHE A 102 -1.99 0.08 3.65
N THR A 103 -1.87 1.20 2.95
CA THR A 103 -0.59 1.78 2.53
C THR A 103 -0.30 3.05 3.30
N PHE A 104 0.96 3.28 3.62
CA PHE A 104 1.45 4.45 4.33
C PHE A 104 2.71 4.97 3.64
N ALA A 105 2.87 6.29 3.55
CA ALA A 105 3.96 6.94 2.86
C ALA A 105 4.75 7.88 3.78
N GLY A 106 6.05 7.90 3.55
CA GLY A 106 7.01 8.83 4.08
C GLY A 106 7.37 9.95 3.10
N ASP A 107 8.05 10.98 3.59
CA ASP A 107 8.50 12.14 2.80
C ASP A 107 9.81 11.88 2.03
N ARG A 108 10.46 10.75 2.27
CA ARG A 108 11.75 10.37 1.67
C ARG A 108 11.66 9.22 0.64
N GLY A 109 10.48 8.97 0.07
CA GLY A 109 10.25 7.80 -0.80
C GLY A 109 10.16 6.48 -0.03
N GLU A 110 10.04 6.57 1.29
CA GLU A 110 9.86 5.44 2.19
C GLU A 110 8.37 5.19 2.44
N GLY A 111 8.05 4.07 3.07
CA GLY A 111 6.67 3.78 3.41
C GLY A 111 6.48 2.42 4.06
N ALA A 112 5.23 2.08 4.30
CA ALA A 112 4.85 0.79 4.80
C ALA A 112 3.53 0.32 4.21
N GLN A 113 3.33 -0.98 4.24
CA GLN A 113 2.05 -1.60 3.93
C GLN A 113 1.69 -2.66 4.95
N LEU A 114 0.38 -2.82 5.15
CA LEU A 114 -0.21 -3.85 5.98
C LEU A 114 -1.38 -4.46 5.22
N GLU A 115 -1.37 -5.78 5.08
CA GLU A 115 -2.37 -6.53 4.31
C GLU A 115 -2.87 -7.75 5.08
N PHE A 116 -4.17 -7.97 5.09
CA PHE A 116 -4.75 -9.21 5.60
C PHE A 116 -6.05 -9.56 4.87
N LEU A 117 -6.50 -10.81 5.02
CA LEU A 117 -7.71 -11.29 4.36
C LEU A 117 -8.98 -10.69 4.96
N ALA A 118 -9.91 -10.28 4.10
CA ALA A 118 -11.23 -9.79 4.53
C ALA A 118 -12.00 -10.87 5.32
N VAL A 119 -11.84 -12.13 4.94
CA VAL A 119 -12.45 -13.28 5.66
C VAL A 119 -11.92 -13.43 7.09
N ASP A 120 -10.67 -13.05 7.35
CA ASP A 120 -10.08 -13.08 8.68
C ASP A 120 -10.64 -11.99 9.59
N LEU A 121 -11.00 -10.83 9.05
CA LEU A 121 -11.76 -9.81 9.78
C LEU A 121 -13.19 -10.27 10.07
N ALA A 122 -13.81 -10.91 9.08
CA ALA A 122 -15.15 -11.46 9.23
C ALA A 122 -15.24 -12.54 10.33
N GLY A 123 -14.10 -13.08 10.76
CA GLY A 123 -14.03 -14.24 11.65
C GLY A 123 -14.33 -15.55 10.90
N GLY A 124 -14.42 -15.50 9.57
CA GLY A 124 -14.67 -16.64 8.71
C GLY A 124 -15.90 -17.44 9.11
N THR A 125 -17.06 -16.80 9.28
CA THR A 125 -18.32 -17.55 9.35
C THR A 125 -18.44 -18.41 8.10
N LEU A 126 -18.37 -19.72 8.28
CA LEU A 126 -18.34 -20.66 7.16
C LEU A 126 -19.77 -20.80 6.62
N PRO A 127 -19.93 -20.90 5.28
CA PRO A 127 -21.23 -21.15 4.68
C PRO A 127 -21.80 -22.52 5.10
N TRP A 128 -20.93 -23.47 5.48
CA TRP A 128 -21.31 -24.77 6.03
C TRP A 128 -20.20 -25.35 6.91
N PRO A 129 -20.53 -26.03 8.03
CA PRO A 129 -21.86 -26.17 8.63
C PRO A 129 -22.34 -24.84 9.24
N ALA A 130 -23.66 -24.65 9.27
CA ALA A 130 -24.26 -23.41 9.75
C ALA A 130 -23.79 -23.08 11.17
N GLY A 131 -23.26 -21.86 11.36
CA GLY A 131 -22.71 -21.41 12.64
C GLY A 131 -21.26 -21.81 12.91
N ALA A 132 -20.60 -22.52 11.99
CA ALA A 132 -19.17 -22.74 12.09
C ALA A 132 -18.41 -21.44 11.83
N VAL A 133 -17.34 -21.26 12.61
CA VAL A 133 -16.49 -20.08 12.57
C VAL A 133 -15.08 -20.57 12.29
N ALA A 134 -14.44 -20.08 11.23
CA ALA A 134 -13.08 -20.45 10.85
C ALA A 134 -12.07 -19.98 11.90
N ARG A 135 -12.37 -18.89 12.61
CA ARG A 135 -11.51 -18.38 13.69
C ARG A 135 -12.31 -17.82 14.88
N PRO A 136 -11.92 -18.14 16.13
CA PRO A 136 -12.52 -17.49 17.30
C PRO A 136 -12.53 -15.97 17.17
N PRO A 137 -13.67 -15.29 17.44
CA PRO A 137 -13.75 -13.84 17.45
C PRO A 137 -12.66 -13.23 18.35
N GLY A 138 -11.80 -12.38 17.77
CA GLY A 138 -10.75 -11.68 18.51
C GLY A 138 -9.42 -12.43 18.62
N ALA A 139 -9.30 -13.65 18.10
CA ALA A 139 -7.99 -14.25 17.90
C ALA A 139 -7.15 -13.39 16.94
N PRO A 140 -5.81 -13.42 17.01
CA PRO A 140 -4.98 -12.66 16.07
C PRO A 140 -5.18 -13.08 14.60
N ILE A 141 -4.96 -12.14 13.68
CA ILE A 141 -5.00 -12.32 12.23
C ILE A 141 -3.58 -12.54 11.72
N THR A 142 -3.39 -13.44 10.75
CA THR A 142 -2.14 -13.49 9.99
C THR A 142 -2.14 -12.36 8.97
N THR A 143 -1.12 -11.50 8.99
CA THR A 143 -1.02 -10.33 8.12
C THR A 143 0.34 -10.29 7.43
N THR A 144 0.38 -9.74 6.22
CA THR A 144 1.60 -9.33 5.56
C THR A 144 1.94 -7.90 5.95
N VAL A 145 3.18 -7.65 6.37
CA VAL A 145 3.71 -6.29 6.59
C VAL A 145 4.94 -6.09 5.74
N GLY A 146 4.98 -4.97 5.04
CA GLY A 146 6.14 -4.49 4.29
C GLY A 146 6.54 -3.10 4.76
N VAL A 147 7.84 -2.82 4.77
CA VAL A 147 8.36 -1.48 5.08
C VAL A 147 9.61 -1.19 4.26
N SER A 148 9.62 -0.05 3.58
CA SER A 148 10.81 0.51 2.94
C SER A 148 11.39 1.57 3.87
N LEU A 149 12.62 1.36 4.33
CA LEU A 149 13.32 2.29 5.21
C LEU A 149 14.81 2.32 4.87
N ASP A 150 15.36 3.52 4.68
CA ASP A 150 16.77 3.75 4.35
C ASP A 150 17.26 2.88 3.16
N GLY A 151 16.42 2.73 2.14
CA GLY A 151 16.72 2.00 0.89
C GLY A 151 16.68 0.48 1.00
N VAL A 152 16.09 -0.07 2.07
CA VAL A 152 15.86 -1.52 2.21
C VAL A 152 14.39 -1.78 2.45
N TYR A 153 13.78 -2.61 1.60
CA TYR A 153 12.43 -3.10 1.80
C TYR A 153 12.43 -4.43 2.57
N PHE A 154 11.92 -4.43 3.79
CA PHE A 154 11.69 -5.65 4.58
C PHE A 154 10.23 -6.09 4.46
N ALA A 155 10.00 -7.36 4.17
CA ALA A 155 8.67 -7.94 4.12
C ALA A 155 8.54 -9.18 5.01
N SER A 156 7.37 -9.34 5.62
CA SER A 156 7.00 -10.54 6.38
C SER A 156 5.55 -10.92 6.08
N PRO A 157 5.28 -12.11 5.53
CA PRO A 157 3.93 -12.59 5.24
C PRO A 157 3.24 -13.27 6.44
N SER A 158 3.92 -13.36 7.60
CA SER A 158 3.51 -14.18 8.74
C SER A 158 3.44 -13.38 10.04
N CYS A 159 3.12 -12.09 9.95
CA CYS A 159 2.95 -11.26 11.13
C CYS A 159 1.65 -11.60 11.85
N THR A 160 1.65 -11.40 13.16
CA THR A 160 0.46 -11.49 14.00
C THR A 160 -0.16 -10.11 14.14
N LEU A 161 -1.43 -9.95 13.77
CA LEU A 161 -2.20 -8.71 13.88
C LEU A 161 -3.33 -8.84 14.91
N ALA A 162 -3.32 -7.96 15.90
CA ALA A 162 -4.42 -7.79 16.86
C ALA A 162 -5.16 -6.48 16.56
N LEU A 163 -6.39 -6.60 16.05
CA LEU A 163 -7.27 -5.46 15.82
C LEU A 163 -7.92 -5.01 17.13
N THR A 164 -7.93 -3.71 17.40
CA THR A 164 -8.55 -3.10 18.60
C THR A 164 -9.83 -2.34 18.27
N THR A 165 -9.99 -1.88 17.03
CA THR A 165 -11.26 -1.33 16.52
C THR A 165 -11.31 -1.47 15.00
N VAL A 166 -12.51 -1.72 14.48
CA VAL A 166 -12.82 -1.64 13.04
C VAL A 166 -14.26 -1.17 12.91
N THR A 167 -14.45 -0.06 12.22
CA THR A 167 -15.74 0.52 11.85
C THR A 167 -15.63 1.06 10.42
N ASP A 168 -16.71 1.57 9.85
CA ASP A 168 -16.69 2.24 8.55
C ASP A 168 -15.91 3.57 8.56
N GLN A 169 -15.58 4.10 9.74
CA GLN A 169 -14.92 5.40 9.94
C GLN A 169 -13.52 5.32 10.55
N ARG A 170 -13.20 4.23 11.25
CA ARG A 170 -11.92 4.05 11.95
C ARG A 170 -11.50 2.58 11.98
N ALA A 171 -10.21 2.32 11.83
CA ALA A 171 -9.60 1.05 12.18
C ALA A 171 -8.28 1.28 12.93
N ALA A 172 -7.98 0.38 13.88
CA ALA A 172 -6.70 0.38 14.56
C ALA A 172 -6.32 -1.03 15.01
N GLY A 173 -5.02 -1.28 15.11
CA GLY A 173 -4.47 -2.54 15.57
C GLY A 173 -2.97 -2.50 15.78
N ARG A 174 -2.44 -3.54 16.39
CA ARG A 174 -1.01 -3.76 16.64
C ARG A 174 -0.54 -5.00 15.89
N PHE A 175 0.62 -4.94 15.27
CA PHE A 175 1.22 -6.08 14.57
C PHE A 175 2.59 -6.43 15.16
N SER A 176 2.98 -7.70 15.01
CA SER A 176 4.30 -8.20 15.36
C SER A 176 4.76 -9.24 14.34
N CYS A 177 5.94 -9.03 13.80
CA CYS A 177 6.61 -9.88 12.82
C CYS A 177 7.95 -10.30 13.44
N PRO A 178 8.06 -11.54 13.97
CA PRO A 178 9.31 -12.02 14.56
C PRO A 178 10.47 -12.06 13.55
N SER A 179 10.14 -12.20 12.28
CA SER A 179 11.10 -12.17 11.18
C SER A 179 10.48 -11.53 9.94
N ALA A 180 11.25 -10.66 9.31
CA ALA A 180 11.05 -10.06 8.00
C ALA A 180 12.36 -10.15 7.24
N VAL A 181 12.26 -10.34 5.92
CA VAL A 181 13.39 -10.57 5.04
C VAL A 181 13.48 -9.40 4.06
N ALA A 182 14.68 -8.89 3.84
CA ALA A 182 14.92 -7.89 2.81
C ALA A 182 14.59 -8.48 1.44
N GLN A 183 13.73 -7.81 0.69
CA GLN A 183 13.42 -8.19 -0.69
C GLN A 183 14.27 -7.37 -1.65
N THR A 184 14.44 -7.91 -2.84
CA THR A 184 15.00 -7.17 -3.97
C THR A 184 13.98 -6.20 -4.57
N GLU A 185 12.71 -6.57 -4.56
CA GLU A 185 11.58 -5.78 -5.08
C GLU A 185 10.98 -4.91 -3.96
N ASP A 186 10.83 -3.61 -4.21
CA ASP A 186 10.13 -2.67 -3.34
C ASP A 186 8.83 -2.19 -4.01
N PRO A 187 7.67 -2.78 -3.66
CA PRO A 187 6.38 -2.38 -4.23
C PRO A 187 5.94 -0.97 -3.83
N LEU A 188 6.67 -0.30 -2.92
CA LEU A 188 6.42 1.07 -2.52
C LEU A 188 7.26 2.08 -3.33
N ASN A 189 8.26 1.61 -4.08
CA ASN A 189 9.10 2.44 -4.92
C ASN A 189 8.64 2.37 -6.39
N PRO A 190 8.04 3.45 -6.94
CA PRO A 190 7.55 3.45 -8.33
C PRO A 190 8.67 3.42 -9.37
N ASP A 191 9.91 3.73 -8.98
CA ASP A 191 11.09 3.77 -9.85
C ASP A 191 11.92 2.47 -9.78
N ASP A 192 11.39 1.42 -9.13
CA ASP A 192 12.09 0.14 -8.98
C ASP A 192 12.06 -0.68 -10.29
N ASP A 193 13.06 -0.43 -11.15
CA ASP A 193 13.31 -1.17 -12.38
C ASP A 193 14.09 -2.46 -12.10
N ILE A 194 13.38 -3.54 -11.76
CA ILE A 194 14.00 -4.86 -11.56
C ILE A 194 14.31 -5.47 -12.93
N ALA A 195 15.60 -5.62 -13.25
CA ALA A 195 16.03 -6.39 -14.41
C ALA A 195 15.73 -7.88 -14.18
N HIS A 196 14.62 -8.37 -14.74
CA HIS A 196 14.18 -9.77 -14.57
C HIS A 196 15.07 -10.82 -15.26
N ASP A 197 16.14 -10.41 -15.97
CA ASP A 197 16.95 -11.26 -16.85
C ASP A 197 18.43 -11.43 -16.45
N ASP A 198 18.84 -11.07 -15.23
CA ASP A 198 20.26 -11.24 -14.83
C ASP A 198 20.61 -12.70 -14.44
N PRO A 199 21.71 -13.28 -14.97
CA PRO A 199 22.14 -14.61 -14.60
C PRO A 199 22.55 -14.66 -13.13
N ALA A 200 22.08 -15.72 -12.44
CA ALA A 200 22.20 -15.91 -11.00
C ALA A 200 23.63 -15.69 -10.47
N THR A 201 23.85 -14.53 -9.86
CA THR A 201 24.98 -14.30 -8.96
C THR A 201 24.72 -15.09 -7.66
N ALA A 202 25.77 -15.67 -7.06
CA ALA A 202 25.63 -16.42 -5.81
C ALA A 202 24.93 -15.55 -4.74
N ALA A 203 23.78 -16.02 -4.25
CA ALA A 203 22.96 -15.26 -3.32
C ALA A 203 23.69 -15.11 -1.97
N THR A 204 23.97 -13.87 -1.58
CA THR A 204 24.30 -13.56 -0.18
C THR A 204 23.04 -13.80 0.65
N PRO A 205 23.13 -14.34 1.89
CA PRO A 205 21.96 -14.45 2.75
C PRO A 205 21.25 -13.10 2.88
N PRO A 206 19.93 -13.03 2.70
CA PRO A 206 19.22 -11.76 2.75
C PRO A 206 19.31 -11.17 4.16
N LYS A 207 19.33 -9.83 4.23
CA LYS A 207 19.23 -9.13 5.51
C LYS A 207 17.89 -9.46 6.16
N THR A 208 17.88 -9.53 7.48
CA THR A 208 16.70 -9.86 8.28
C THR A 208 16.44 -8.81 9.35
N ALA A 209 15.18 -8.67 9.72
CA ALA A 209 14.75 -7.78 10.78
C ALA A 209 13.53 -8.36 11.52
N ALA A 210 13.31 -7.93 12.76
CA ALA A 210 12.00 -8.03 13.40
C ALA A 210 11.23 -6.71 13.18
N LEU A 211 9.94 -6.81 12.92
CA LEU A 211 9.04 -5.66 12.76
C LEU A 211 7.97 -5.69 13.83
N SER A 212 7.60 -4.54 14.35
CA SER A 212 6.46 -4.40 15.26
C SER A 212 5.91 -2.99 15.20
N GLY A 213 4.66 -2.80 15.56
CA GLY A 213 4.08 -1.46 15.50
C GLY A 213 2.57 -1.47 15.58
N LEU A 214 1.98 -0.32 15.28
CA LEU A 214 0.55 -0.13 15.27
C LEU A 214 0.13 0.74 14.10
N PHE A 215 -1.13 0.62 13.71
CA PHE A 215 -1.75 1.56 12.79
C PHE A 215 -3.03 2.12 13.40
N VAL A 216 -3.33 3.37 13.05
CA VAL A 216 -4.58 4.05 13.38
C VAL A 216 -5.01 4.82 12.14
N VAL A 217 -6.13 4.42 11.55
CA VAL A 217 -6.67 5.06 10.34
C VAL A 217 -8.10 5.53 10.55
N GLY A 218 -8.46 6.61 9.87
CA GLY A 218 -9.74 7.29 10.00
C GLY A 218 -10.23 7.87 8.67
N ARG A 219 -11.47 8.35 8.66
CA ARG A 219 -11.96 9.20 7.56
C ARG A 219 -11.30 10.56 7.55
#